data_AF-A0A940T8I2-F1
#
_entry.id   AF-A0A940T8I2-F1
#
_cell.length_a   1.000
_cell.length_b   1.000
_cell.length_c   1.000
_cell.angle_alpha   90.00
_cell.angle_beta   90.00
_cell.angle_gamma   90.00
#
_symmetry.space_group_name_H-M   'P 1'
#
loop_
_entity.id
_entity.type
_entity.pdbx_description
1 polymer ?
#
loop_
_entity_poly.entity_id
_entity_poly.type
_entity_poly.pdbx_seq_one_letter_code
_entity_poly.pdbx_strand_id
1 'polypeptide(L)'
;MKLKKIIALLVCASVMLTGCIQKNDAAELSEEEKEHNAVIGWFENDMFDDEEFTDLTDYQYYARTIGLEKDELLSPDMWEVYYSESININKEIDGSAVYLIRLNPDKLLEVWAANNDMSAEEICTELGTNRDDLYYNFGYTANSIGYAKNHKDNKVSYPEAEERIFGVDNGENRQAVFSTHFLKVHTGGKYKVTYESTDENLEIRQRDLLKSITKSKTYDYSDYSVDEYTPAFIVNDVGIKRIQLLALPNGWANAKDTAVTIMFNMSPFSYGCTDEDRIDIFIKETEDSESSETEQSNSESENVPVEHLDTETEMQSETEISSDVPVEHFEETVTEGVTE
;
A
#
# COMPACT_ATOMS: atom_id res chain seq x y z
N MET A 1 -78.56 50.08 -8.97
CA MET A 1 -78.48 51.51 -8.56
C MET A 1 -77.42 51.62 -7.46
N LYS A 2 -76.41 52.50 -7.47
CA LYS A 2 -76.03 53.60 -8.40
C LYS A 2 -74.51 53.55 -8.66
N LEU A 3 -74.07 54.09 -9.80
CA LEU A 3 -72.67 54.23 -10.19
C LEU A 3 -72.26 55.72 -10.17
N LYS A 4 -71.15 56.07 -9.49
CA LYS A 4 -70.30 57.28 -9.70
C LYS A 4 -68.90 56.91 -9.18
N LYS A 5 -67.85 56.65 -9.99
CA LYS A 5 -67.14 57.51 -10.96
C LYS A 5 -66.63 58.84 -10.39
N ILE A 6 -65.34 58.86 -10.01
CA ILE A 6 -64.36 59.90 -10.38
C ILE A 6 -63.09 59.17 -10.88
N ILE A 7 -62.37 59.77 -11.82
CA ILE A 7 -61.24 59.21 -12.59
C ILE A 7 -60.10 60.25 -12.59
N ALA A 8 -58.86 59.80 -12.89
CA ALA A 8 -57.65 60.55 -13.30
C ALA A 8 -56.60 60.86 -12.19
N LEU A 9 -55.28 60.85 -12.46
CA LEU A 9 -54.44 60.09 -13.43
C LEU A 9 -52.95 60.32 -13.07
N LEU A 10 -52.04 59.56 -13.71
CA LEU A 10 -50.55 59.68 -13.71
C LEU A 10 -49.85 59.16 -12.43
N VAL A 11 -49.21 57.97 -12.44
CA VAL A 11 -48.02 57.49 -13.17
C VAL A 11 -46.70 57.91 -12.51
N CYS A 12 -46.05 56.93 -11.87
CA CYS A 12 -44.63 56.62 -12.06
C CYS A 12 -44.38 55.16 -11.65
N ALA A 13 -43.40 54.50 -12.27
CA ALA A 13 -43.21 53.06 -12.18
C ALA A 13 -42.22 52.64 -11.09
N SER A 14 -42.49 51.49 -10.47
CA SER A 14 -41.47 50.62 -9.87
C SER A 14 -41.96 49.19 -9.86
N VAL A 15 -41.56 48.41 -10.88
CA VAL A 15 -41.67 46.95 -10.86
C VAL A 15 -40.69 46.44 -9.80
N MET A 16 -41.20 45.94 -8.67
CA MET A 16 -40.38 45.16 -7.75
C MET A 16 -40.58 43.67 -8.04
N LEU A 17 -39.73 43.17 -8.93
CA LEU A 17 -39.37 41.76 -8.99
C LEU A 17 -38.37 41.49 -7.87
N THR A 18 -38.86 40.85 -6.80
CA THR A 18 -38.07 40.03 -5.87
C THR A 18 -39.03 38.92 -5.46
N GLY A 19 -39.04 37.75 -6.08
CA GLY A 19 -37.89 37.00 -6.55
C GLY A 19 -37.69 35.90 -5.54
N CYS A 20 -38.27 34.73 -5.83
CA CYS A 20 -38.01 33.53 -5.05
C CYS A 20 -36.51 33.26 -5.14
N ILE A 21 -35.79 33.46 -4.04
CA ILE A 21 -34.45 32.89 -3.90
C ILE A 21 -34.68 31.38 -3.77
N GLN A 22 -34.72 30.70 -4.92
CA GLN A 22 -34.28 29.33 -4.97
C GLN A 22 -32.87 29.36 -4.40
N LYS A 23 -32.67 28.67 -3.28
CA LYS A 23 -31.34 28.44 -2.73
C LYS A 23 -30.56 27.77 -3.86
N ASN A 24 -29.40 28.34 -4.22
CA ASN A 24 -28.64 27.96 -5.41
C ASN A 24 -28.51 26.45 -5.54
N ASP A 25 -28.49 26.01 -6.79
CA ASP A 25 -28.23 24.64 -7.19
C ASP A 25 -27.04 24.09 -6.39
N ALA A 26 -27.25 22.98 -5.68
CA ALA A 26 -26.15 22.08 -5.40
C ALA A 26 -25.69 21.59 -6.78
N ALA A 27 -24.46 21.89 -7.16
CA ALA A 27 -23.92 21.42 -8.43
C ALA A 27 -24.10 19.90 -8.47
N GLU A 28 -24.83 19.40 -9.48
CA GLU A 28 -24.91 17.96 -9.68
C GLU A 28 -23.50 17.48 -10.02
N LEU A 29 -22.89 16.75 -9.09
CA LEU A 29 -21.59 16.11 -9.29
C LEU A 29 -21.61 15.35 -10.62
N SER A 30 -20.53 15.43 -11.38
CA SER A 30 -20.31 14.58 -12.54
C SER A 30 -20.31 13.09 -12.14
N GLU A 31 -20.50 12.21 -13.12
CA GLU A 31 -20.47 10.76 -12.88
C GLU A 31 -19.10 10.31 -12.34
N GLU A 32 -18.02 10.93 -12.81
CA GLU A 32 -16.65 10.73 -12.34
C GLU A 32 -16.48 11.17 -10.87
N GLU A 33 -16.96 12.35 -10.49
CA GLU A 33 -16.92 12.82 -9.08
C GLU A 33 -17.75 11.93 -8.15
N LYS A 34 -18.92 11.44 -8.59
CA LYS A 34 -19.74 10.51 -7.78
C LYS A 34 -19.05 9.16 -7.58
N GLU A 35 -18.38 8.66 -8.61
CA GLU A 35 -17.63 7.41 -8.58
C GLU A 35 -16.39 7.52 -7.67
N HIS A 36 -15.62 8.60 -7.80
CA HIS A 36 -14.46 8.90 -6.96
C HIS A 36 -14.87 9.08 -5.48
N ASN A 37 -15.94 9.82 -5.20
CA ASN A 37 -16.48 9.97 -3.85
C ASN A 37 -16.99 8.65 -3.25
N ALA A 38 -17.45 7.70 -4.06
CA ALA A 38 -17.81 6.37 -3.58
C ALA A 38 -16.58 5.56 -3.15
N VAL A 39 -15.47 5.66 -3.90
CA VAL A 39 -14.18 5.04 -3.52
C VAL A 39 -13.66 5.65 -2.21
N ILE A 40 -13.65 6.98 -2.08
CA ILE A 40 -13.30 7.66 -0.81
C ILE A 40 -14.19 7.16 0.33
N GLY A 41 -15.51 7.13 0.11
CA GLY A 41 -16.48 6.65 1.10
C GLY A 41 -16.23 5.21 1.57
N TRP A 42 -15.75 4.32 0.69
CA TRP A 42 -15.37 2.95 1.07
C TRP A 42 -14.15 2.95 2.02
N PHE A 43 -13.11 3.74 1.73
CA PHE A 43 -11.95 3.88 2.62
C PHE A 43 -12.31 4.50 3.98
N GLU A 44 -13.23 5.46 4.00
CA GLU A 44 -13.68 6.12 5.24
C GLU A 44 -14.60 5.27 6.12
N ASN A 45 -15.48 4.45 5.53
CA ASN A 45 -16.58 3.80 6.25
C ASN A 45 -16.52 2.26 6.23
N ASP A 46 -16.06 1.66 5.12
CA ASP A 46 -16.22 0.23 4.86
C ASP A 46 -14.91 -0.56 5.09
N MET A 47 -13.73 0.07 4.96
CA MET A 47 -12.42 -0.58 5.16
C MET A 47 -12.17 -1.08 6.60
N PHE A 48 -13.01 -0.69 7.57
CA PHE A 48 -12.94 -1.19 8.95
C PHE A 48 -14.05 -2.21 9.28
N ASP A 49 -14.86 -2.60 8.29
CA ASP A 49 -15.94 -3.59 8.39
C ASP A 49 -15.49 -4.93 7.79
N ASP A 50 -15.63 -6.04 8.53
CA ASP A 50 -15.21 -7.37 8.08
C ASP A 50 -16.21 -8.07 7.14
N GLU A 51 -17.43 -7.54 6.98
CA GLU A 51 -18.38 -7.97 5.96
C GLU A 51 -18.11 -7.31 4.59
N GLU A 52 -17.64 -6.04 4.56
CA GLU A 52 -17.37 -5.31 3.30
C GLU A 52 -15.87 -5.33 2.89
N PHE A 53 -14.91 -5.56 3.80
CA PHE A 53 -13.50 -5.86 3.49
C PHE A 53 -13.10 -7.25 4.03
N THR A 54 -13.32 -8.29 3.22
CA THR A 54 -13.22 -9.69 3.69
C THR A 54 -11.82 -10.12 4.14
N ASP A 55 -10.77 -9.44 3.69
CA ASP A 55 -9.38 -9.75 4.03
C ASP A 55 -8.85 -8.91 5.21
N LEU A 56 -9.69 -8.04 5.80
CA LEU A 56 -9.35 -7.13 6.90
C LEU A 56 -8.58 -7.81 8.05
N THR A 57 -8.95 -9.04 8.40
CA THR A 57 -8.28 -9.80 9.47
C THR A 57 -6.82 -10.12 9.12
N ASP A 58 -6.51 -10.43 7.85
CA ASP A 58 -5.15 -10.73 7.41
C ASP A 58 -4.24 -9.49 7.50
N TYR A 59 -4.76 -8.31 7.17
CA TYR A 59 -4.05 -7.04 7.34
C TYR A 59 -3.79 -6.74 8.82
N GLN A 60 -4.80 -6.93 9.67
CA GLN A 60 -4.69 -6.70 11.12
C GLN A 60 -3.76 -7.68 11.84
N TYR A 61 -3.62 -8.88 11.27
CA TYR A 61 -2.69 -9.90 11.73
C TYR A 61 -1.28 -9.58 11.25
N TYR A 62 -1.11 -9.22 9.98
CA TYR A 62 0.17 -8.82 9.42
C TYR A 62 0.75 -7.55 10.05
N ALA A 63 -0.07 -6.55 10.40
CA ALA A 63 0.39 -5.35 11.11
C ALA A 63 1.16 -5.71 12.39
N ARG A 64 0.58 -6.58 13.23
CA ARG A 64 1.21 -7.07 14.46
C ARG A 64 2.48 -7.90 14.20
N THR A 65 2.49 -8.67 13.11
CA THR A 65 3.65 -9.45 12.65
C THR A 65 4.86 -8.56 12.39
N ILE A 66 4.63 -7.33 11.88
CA ILE A 66 5.67 -6.32 11.67
C ILE A 66 5.66 -5.21 12.74
N GLY A 67 5.27 -5.54 13.98
CA GLY A 67 5.43 -4.65 15.14
C GLY A 67 4.53 -3.41 15.17
N LEU A 68 3.58 -3.28 14.22
CA LEU A 68 2.61 -2.20 14.17
C LEU A 68 1.36 -2.50 15.01
N GLU A 69 0.62 -1.44 15.33
CA GLU A 69 -0.71 -1.57 15.93
C GLU A 69 -1.71 -2.19 14.95
N LYS A 70 -2.74 -2.85 15.50
CA LYS A 70 -3.71 -3.69 14.78
C LYS A 70 -4.21 -3.08 13.46
N ASP A 71 -4.56 -1.80 13.47
CA ASP A 71 -5.23 -1.13 12.36
C ASP A 71 -4.33 -0.12 11.63
N GLU A 72 -3.02 -0.12 11.92
CA GLU A 72 -2.08 0.90 11.43
C GLU A 72 -1.81 0.79 9.92
N LEU A 73 -1.85 -0.44 9.36
CA LEU A 73 -1.84 -0.69 7.91
C LEU A 73 -3.13 -0.23 7.19
N LEU A 74 -4.17 0.15 7.93
CA LEU A 74 -5.42 0.71 7.41
C LEU A 74 -5.40 2.24 7.44
N SER A 75 -4.25 2.86 7.75
CA SER A 75 -4.07 4.31 7.63
C SER A 75 -4.11 4.70 6.14
N PRO A 76 -4.85 5.76 5.74
CA PRO A 76 -4.97 6.17 4.34
C PRO A 76 -3.64 6.30 3.58
N ASP A 77 -2.60 6.83 4.21
CA ASP A 77 -1.28 7.01 3.60
C ASP A 77 -0.48 5.72 3.38
N MET A 78 -0.95 4.59 3.91
CA MET A 78 -0.43 3.25 3.62
C MET A 78 -0.95 2.69 2.29
N TRP A 79 -1.95 3.30 1.65
CA TRP A 79 -2.61 2.78 0.46
C TRP A 79 -2.34 3.59 -0.80
N GLU A 80 -2.34 2.92 -1.94
CA GLU A 80 -2.36 3.53 -3.26
C GLU A 80 -3.58 3.05 -4.04
N VAL A 81 -4.18 3.97 -4.80
CA VAL A 81 -5.36 3.69 -5.62
C VAL A 81 -5.08 4.07 -7.07
N TYR A 82 -5.49 3.19 -7.97
CA TYR A 82 -5.29 3.31 -9.41
C TYR A 82 -6.61 3.16 -10.15
N TYR A 83 -6.81 3.97 -11.18
CA TYR A 83 -7.91 3.87 -12.13
C TYR A 83 -7.35 3.97 -13.54
N SER A 84 -7.53 2.91 -14.34
CA SER A 84 -7.09 2.89 -15.74
C SER A 84 -8.25 2.72 -16.70
N GLU A 85 -8.37 3.63 -17.66
CA GLU A 85 -9.27 3.53 -18.82
C GLU A 85 -9.01 2.24 -19.64
N SER A 86 -7.76 1.76 -19.64
CA SER A 86 -7.41 0.53 -20.36
C SER A 86 -7.98 -0.73 -19.70
N ILE A 87 -8.25 -0.68 -18.40
CA ILE A 87 -8.94 -1.72 -17.62
C ILE A 87 -10.46 -1.51 -17.74
N ASN A 88 -10.91 -0.26 -17.65
CA ASN A 88 -12.31 0.16 -17.64
C ASN A 88 -12.96 0.32 -19.03
N ILE A 89 -12.35 -0.23 -20.09
CA ILE A 89 -12.80 -0.08 -21.49
C ILE A 89 -14.27 -0.47 -21.75
N ASN A 90 -14.83 -1.35 -20.92
CA ASN A 90 -16.22 -1.82 -21.00
C ASN A 90 -17.14 -1.24 -19.91
N LYS A 91 -16.69 -0.26 -19.10
CA LYS A 91 -17.44 0.34 -17.97
C LYS A 91 -18.90 0.69 -18.30
N GLU A 92 -19.14 1.30 -19.46
CA GLU A 92 -20.48 1.66 -19.96
C GLU A 92 -21.38 0.47 -20.32
N ILE A 93 -20.79 -0.70 -20.60
CA ILE A 93 -21.50 -1.95 -20.93
C ILE A 93 -21.73 -2.78 -19.66
N ASP A 94 -20.70 -2.86 -18.82
CA ASP A 94 -20.71 -3.66 -17.59
C ASP A 94 -21.49 -2.97 -16.47
N GLY A 95 -21.65 -1.65 -16.53
CA GLY A 95 -22.36 -0.84 -15.52
C GLY A 95 -21.57 -0.70 -14.21
N SER A 96 -20.25 -0.92 -14.26
CA SER A 96 -19.34 -0.84 -13.13
C SER A 96 -17.95 -0.38 -13.57
N ALA A 97 -17.33 0.48 -12.75
CA ALA A 97 -15.92 0.80 -12.84
C ALA A 97 -15.11 -0.08 -11.87
N VAL A 98 -13.86 -0.35 -12.19
CA VAL A 98 -12.90 -1.10 -11.36
C VAL A 98 -11.71 -0.21 -11.03
N TYR A 99 -11.50 -0.01 -9.72
CA TYR A 99 -10.33 0.64 -9.15
C TYR A 99 -9.42 -0.44 -8.56
N LEU A 100 -8.11 -0.24 -8.70
CA LEU A 100 -7.08 -1.14 -8.19
C LEU A 100 -6.50 -0.52 -6.91
N ILE A 101 -6.52 -1.25 -5.81
CA ILE A 101 -5.99 -0.79 -4.52
C ILE A 101 -4.87 -1.71 -4.03
N ARG A 102 -3.81 -1.14 -3.43
CA ARG A 102 -2.75 -1.91 -2.77
C ARG A 102 -2.16 -1.15 -1.58
N LEU A 103 -1.46 -1.85 -0.70
CA LEU A 103 -0.50 -1.19 0.19
C LEU A 103 0.65 -0.60 -0.63
N ASN A 104 1.09 0.59 -0.24
CA ASN A 104 2.24 1.27 -0.81
C ASN A 104 3.54 0.50 -0.46
N PRO A 105 4.28 -0.04 -1.45
CA PRO A 105 5.51 -0.78 -1.19
C PRO A 105 6.59 0.04 -0.50
N ASP A 106 6.68 1.34 -0.77
CA ASP A 106 7.65 2.21 -0.12
C ASP A 106 7.33 2.39 1.37
N LYS A 107 6.04 2.43 1.74
CA LYS A 107 5.61 2.51 3.14
C LYS A 107 5.85 1.21 3.90
N LEU A 108 5.59 0.06 3.26
CA LEU A 108 5.99 -1.22 3.83
C LEU A 108 7.52 -1.32 3.99
N LEU A 109 8.29 -0.82 3.02
CA LEU A 109 9.74 -0.79 3.07
C LEU A 109 10.28 0.14 4.19
N GLU A 110 9.65 1.30 4.41
CA GLU A 110 9.94 2.19 5.56
C GLU A 110 9.73 1.46 6.91
N VAL A 111 8.64 0.70 7.05
CA VAL A 111 8.36 -0.10 8.26
C VAL A 111 9.35 -1.25 8.43
N TRP A 112 9.64 -2.01 7.37
CA TRP A 112 10.62 -3.10 7.41
C TRP A 112 12.01 -2.60 7.76
N ALA A 113 12.44 -1.47 7.20
CA ALA A 113 13.71 -0.82 7.48
C ALA A 113 13.80 -0.41 8.96
N ALA A 114 12.77 0.28 9.49
CA ALA A 114 12.72 0.71 10.88
C ALA A 114 12.77 -0.47 11.88
N ASN A 115 12.03 -1.56 11.62
CA ASN A 115 12.03 -2.75 12.45
C ASN A 115 13.36 -3.53 12.47
N ASN A 116 14.25 -3.23 11.52
CA ASN A 116 15.50 -3.94 11.31
C ASN A 116 16.75 -3.10 11.63
N ASP A 117 16.58 -1.88 12.13
CA ASP A 117 17.65 -0.88 12.31
C ASP A 117 18.47 -0.65 11.01
N MET A 118 17.79 -0.67 9.84
CA MET A 118 18.37 -0.58 8.50
C MET A 118 17.76 0.59 7.69
N SER A 119 18.38 0.97 6.57
CA SER A 119 17.75 1.82 5.55
C SER A 119 16.88 1.01 4.57
N ALA A 120 15.97 1.70 3.87
CA ALA A 120 15.16 1.12 2.80
C ALA A 120 16.04 0.49 1.69
N GLU A 121 17.13 1.16 1.32
CA GLU A 121 18.12 0.69 0.34
C GLU A 121 18.90 -0.52 0.83
N GLU A 122 19.20 -0.60 2.13
CA GLU A 122 19.86 -1.77 2.74
C GLU A 122 18.94 -3.00 2.72
N ILE A 123 17.65 -2.84 3.05
CA ILE A 123 16.65 -3.91 2.91
C ILE A 123 16.53 -4.36 1.45
N CYS A 124 16.41 -3.44 0.49
CA CYS A 124 16.41 -3.78 -0.93
C CYS A 124 17.68 -4.53 -1.36
N THR A 125 18.85 -4.12 -0.87
CA THR A 125 20.14 -4.75 -1.17
C THR A 125 20.18 -6.18 -0.64
N GLU A 126 19.69 -6.44 0.57
CA GLU A 126 19.61 -7.80 1.14
C GLU A 126 18.57 -8.67 0.43
N LEU A 127 17.45 -8.08 0.00
CA LEU A 127 16.48 -8.73 -0.89
C LEU A 127 17.05 -8.98 -2.30
N GLY A 128 18.26 -8.49 -2.63
CA GLY A 128 18.91 -8.69 -3.93
C GLY A 128 18.34 -7.82 -5.06
N THR A 129 17.75 -6.68 -4.72
CA THR A 129 17.03 -5.80 -5.65
C THR A 129 17.33 -4.32 -5.39
N ASN A 130 16.60 -3.42 -6.04
CA ASN A 130 16.58 -1.98 -5.77
C ASN A 130 15.13 -1.52 -5.51
N ARG A 131 14.98 -0.31 -4.99
CA ARG A 131 13.67 0.27 -4.61
C ARG A 131 12.69 0.28 -5.78
N ASP A 132 13.12 0.75 -6.95
CA ASP A 132 12.26 0.90 -8.12
C ASP A 132 11.80 -0.49 -8.63
N ASP A 133 12.73 -1.42 -8.85
CA ASP A 133 12.40 -2.81 -9.24
C ASP A 133 11.40 -3.44 -8.25
N LEU A 134 11.63 -3.29 -6.95
CA LEU A 134 10.74 -3.80 -5.90
C LEU A 134 9.35 -3.15 -5.93
N TYR A 135 9.26 -1.83 -6.08
CA TYR A 135 8.00 -1.08 -6.07
C TYR A 135 7.11 -1.42 -7.30
N TYR A 136 7.71 -1.48 -8.49
CA TYR A 136 6.99 -1.77 -9.74
C TYR A 136 6.70 -3.27 -9.94
N ASN A 137 7.47 -4.16 -9.33
CA ASN A 137 7.25 -5.62 -9.39
C ASN A 137 6.73 -6.23 -8.06
N PHE A 138 6.22 -5.39 -7.16
CA PHE A 138 5.81 -5.80 -5.82
C PHE A 138 4.75 -6.91 -5.83
N GLY A 139 4.80 -7.77 -4.81
CA GLY A 139 3.77 -8.74 -4.52
C GLY A 139 4.21 -9.73 -3.45
N TYR A 140 3.69 -10.96 -3.48
CA TYR A 140 3.94 -11.96 -2.44
C TYR A 140 5.08 -12.93 -2.77
N THR A 141 5.76 -13.45 -1.75
CA THR A 141 6.79 -14.48 -1.91
C THR A 141 6.18 -15.86 -2.15
N ALA A 142 6.88 -16.76 -2.83
CA ALA A 142 6.44 -18.15 -3.04
C ALA A 142 6.29 -18.93 -1.71
N ASN A 143 6.98 -18.50 -0.66
CA ASN A 143 6.82 -19.03 0.69
C ASN A 143 5.46 -18.60 1.28
N SER A 144 5.03 -17.35 1.04
CA SER A 144 3.75 -16.78 1.52
C SER A 144 2.49 -17.56 1.12
N ILE A 145 2.54 -18.40 0.07
CA ILE A 145 1.40 -19.15 -0.45
C ILE A 145 0.90 -20.16 0.58
N GLY A 146 -0.13 -19.80 1.36
CA GLY A 146 -0.71 -20.64 2.40
C GLY A 146 0.27 -21.02 3.50
N TYR A 147 1.20 -20.12 3.84
CA TYR A 147 2.36 -20.35 4.71
C TYR A 147 1.98 -21.09 6.00
N ALA A 148 1.10 -20.51 6.83
CA ALA A 148 0.64 -21.09 8.10
C ALA A 148 0.18 -22.55 8.02
N LYS A 149 -0.41 -22.97 6.89
CA LYS A 149 -0.83 -24.36 6.65
C LYS A 149 0.34 -25.23 6.20
N ASN A 150 1.14 -24.75 5.25
CA ASN A 150 2.27 -25.49 4.71
C ASN A 150 3.37 -25.70 5.75
N HIS A 151 3.55 -24.77 6.70
CA HIS A 151 4.47 -24.90 7.82
C HIS A 151 3.99 -25.99 8.80
N LYS A 152 2.70 -26.00 9.17
CA LYS A 152 2.09 -27.08 9.98
C LYS A 152 2.21 -28.46 9.33
N ASP A 153 2.19 -28.52 8.00
CA ASP A 153 2.41 -29.74 7.21
C ASP A 153 3.91 -30.10 7.01
N ASN A 154 4.86 -29.33 7.56
CA ASN A 154 6.32 -29.46 7.36
C ASN A 154 6.78 -29.38 5.89
N LYS A 155 6.10 -28.56 5.08
CA LYS A 155 6.41 -28.35 3.65
C LYS A 155 7.20 -27.08 3.37
N VAL A 156 7.04 -26.06 4.22
CA VAL A 156 7.81 -24.82 4.23
C VAL A 156 8.42 -24.63 5.61
N SER A 157 9.54 -23.95 5.68
CA SER A 157 10.31 -23.59 6.88
C SER A 157 10.34 -22.07 7.05
N TYR A 158 10.95 -21.57 8.13
CA TYR A 158 11.27 -20.15 8.32
C TYR A 158 12.72 -19.89 7.87
N PRO A 159 12.96 -19.21 6.72
CA PRO A 159 14.24 -18.60 6.45
C PRO A 159 14.43 -17.42 7.40
N GLU A 160 15.50 -17.41 8.19
CA GLU A 160 15.79 -16.37 9.21
C GLU A 160 15.68 -14.95 8.63
N ALA A 161 16.22 -14.71 7.42
CA ALA A 161 16.13 -13.41 6.75
C ALA A 161 14.70 -13.06 6.28
N GLU A 162 13.87 -14.04 5.90
CA GLU A 162 12.47 -13.79 5.52
C GLU A 162 11.60 -13.50 6.74
N GLU A 163 11.79 -14.25 7.83
CA GLU A 163 11.15 -14.03 9.13
C GLU A 163 11.53 -12.66 9.73
N ARG A 164 12.80 -12.25 9.59
CA ARG A 164 13.30 -10.99 10.12
C ARG A 164 12.81 -9.76 9.32
N ILE A 165 12.73 -9.85 7.99
CA ILE A 165 12.29 -8.72 7.14
C ILE A 165 10.76 -8.63 7.09
N PHE A 166 10.05 -9.75 6.85
CA PHE A 166 8.59 -9.75 6.70
C PHE A 166 7.84 -10.16 7.97
N GLY A 167 8.53 -10.39 9.09
CA GLY A 167 7.98 -10.81 10.37
C GLY A 167 7.62 -12.29 10.45
N VAL A 168 7.29 -12.75 11.66
CA VAL A 168 6.88 -14.14 11.97
C VAL A 168 5.40 -14.37 11.60
N ASP A 169 5.08 -15.44 10.87
CA ASP A 169 3.69 -15.81 10.54
C ASP A 169 2.89 -16.05 11.83
N ASN A 170 1.77 -15.34 11.97
CA ASN A 170 0.82 -15.47 13.07
C ASN A 170 -0.54 -16.02 12.60
N GLY A 171 -0.63 -16.43 11.33
CA GLY A 171 -1.79 -17.07 10.71
C GLY A 171 -2.42 -16.27 9.58
N GLU A 172 -1.81 -15.14 9.20
CA GLU A 172 -2.23 -14.25 8.12
C GLU A 172 -2.01 -14.84 6.72
N ASN A 173 -2.86 -14.45 5.78
CA ASN A 173 -2.65 -14.69 4.36
C ASN A 173 -1.82 -13.58 3.71
N ARG A 174 -0.48 -13.64 3.81
CA ARG A 174 0.42 -12.65 3.17
C ARG A 174 0.24 -12.52 1.67
N GLN A 175 -0.30 -13.55 0.98
CA GLN A 175 -0.69 -13.42 -0.42
C GLN A 175 -1.78 -12.34 -0.60
N ALA A 176 -2.78 -12.27 0.29
CA ALA A 176 -3.78 -11.21 0.24
C ALA A 176 -3.11 -9.85 0.54
N VAL A 177 -2.39 -9.74 1.66
CA VAL A 177 -1.84 -8.46 2.13
C VAL A 177 -0.90 -7.78 1.12
N PHE A 178 -0.12 -8.55 0.35
CA PHE A 178 0.79 -8.01 -0.67
C PHE A 178 0.21 -7.97 -2.10
N SER A 179 -1.04 -8.36 -2.32
CA SER A 179 -1.66 -8.27 -3.66
C SER A 179 -2.30 -6.91 -3.92
N THR A 180 -2.51 -6.61 -5.21
CA THR A 180 -3.50 -5.59 -5.62
C THR A 180 -4.89 -6.21 -5.57
N HIS A 181 -5.83 -5.50 -4.98
CA HIS A 181 -7.25 -5.85 -4.88
C HIS A 181 -8.11 -4.89 -5.69
N PHE A 182 -9.40 -5.17 -5.78
CA PHE A 182 -10.31 -4.48 -6.69
C PHE A 182 -11.50 -3.89 -5.94
N LEU A 183 -11.75 -2.59 -6.14
CA LEU A 183 -12.98 -1.93 -5.72
C LEU A 183 -13.86 -1.72 -6.96
N LYS A 184 -15.00 -2.42 -7.00
CA LYS A 184 -15.98 -2.32 -8.08
C LYS A 184 -17.08 -1.34 -7.73
N VAL A 185 -17.13 -0.21 -8.44
CA VAL A 185 -18.12 0.85 -8.22
C VAL A 185 -19.26 0.67 -9.23
N HIS A 186 -20.46 0.33 -8.74
CA HIS A 186 -21.63 0.07 -9.58
C HIS A 186 -22.29 1.38 -10.05
N THR A 187 -21.90 1.85 -11.24
CA THR A 187 -22.29 3.15 -11.82
C THR A 187 -23.76 3.21 -12.23
N GLY A 188 -24.38 2.07 -12.56
CA GLY A 188 -25.80 1.98 -12.93
C GLY A 188 -26.82 2.22 -11.79
N GLY A 189 -26.42 2.87 -10.67
CA GLY A 189 -27.25 2.96 -9.48
C GLY A 189 -26.76 3.97 -8.44
N LYS A 190 -26.54 3.51 -7.20
CA LYS A 190 -26.15 4.36 -6.06
C LYS A 190 -24.62 4.47 -5.86
N TYR A 191 -23.82 4.09 -6.85
CA TYR A 191 -22.36 3.95 -6.72
C TYR A 191 -22.00 3.08 -5.49
N LYS A 192 -22.69 1.93 -5.30
CA LYS A 192 -22.23 0.97 -4.29
C LYS A 192 -20.82 0.50 -4.70
N VAL A 193 -19.90 0.48 -3.75
CA VAL A 193 -18.58 -0.16 -3.91
C VAL A 193 -18.68 -1.63 -3.49
N THR A 194 -17.87 -2.50 -4.07
CA THR A 194 -17.73 -3.90 -3.64
C THR A 194 -16.25 -4.27 -3.72
N TYR A 195 -15.71 -4.78 -2.61
CA TYR A 195 -14.35 -5.31 -2.54
C TYR A 195 -14.28 -6.70 -3.18
N GLU A 196 -13.25 -6.95 -3.97
CA GLU A 196 -12.88 -8.28 -4.45
C GLU A 196 -11.36 -8.48 -4.39
N SER A 197 -10.93 -9.59 -3.78
CA SER A 197 -9.51 -9.98 -3.67
C SER A 197 -8.92 -10.56 -4.96
N THR A 198 -9.79 -10.93 -5.91
CA THR A 198 -9.47 -11.63 -7.17
C THR A 198 -10.52 -11.31 -8.22
N ASP A 199 -10.11 -10.99 -9.45
CA ASP A 199 -11.00 -10.86 -10.61
C ASP A 199 -10.46 -11.73 -11.77
N GLU A 200 -11.27 -12.66 -12.27
CA GLU A 200 -10.83 -13.63 -13.29
C GLU A 200 -10.39 -12.96 -14.61
N ASN A 201 -11.00 -11.84 -15.00
CA ASN A 201 -10.63 -11.13 -16.22
C ASN A 201 -9.30 -10.39 -16.05
N LEU A 202 -9.07 -9.80 -14.87
CA LEU A 202 -7.82 -9.14 -14.53
C LEU A 202 -6.68 -10.14 -14.32
N GLU A 203 -6.94 -11.32 -13.75
CA GLU A 203 -5.96 -12.42 -13.70
C GLU A 203 -5.55 -12.90 -15.10
N ILE A 204 -6.53 -13.07 -16.01
CA ILE A 204 -6.25 -13.41 -17.42
C ILE A 204 -5.43 -12.31 -18.08
N ARG A 205 -5.81 -11.04 -17.90
CA ARG A 205 -5.10 -9.88 -18.45
C ARG A 205 -3.67 -9.79 -17.93
N GLN A 206 -3.47 -9.91 -16.62
CA GLN A 206 -2.15 -9.92 -15.98
C GLN A 206 -1.28 -11.02 -16.58
N ARG A 207 -1.79 -12.26 -16.64
CA ARG A 207 -1.07 -13.39 -17.23
C ARG A 207 -0.67 -13.11 -18.68
N ASP A 208 -1.58 -12.58 -19.49
CA ASP A 208 -1.35 -12.36 -20.91
C ASP A 208 -0.37 -11.19 -21.18
N LEU A 209 -0.45 -10.10 -20.39
CA LEU A 209 0.51 -8.98 -20.43
C LEU A 209 1.92 -9.42 -20.03
N LEU A 210 2.03 -10.23 -18.97
CA LEU A 210 3.30 -10.75 -18.45
C LEU A 210 3.77 -12.03 -19.18
N LYS A 211 3.07 -12.45 -20.24
CA LYS A 211 3.38 -13.62 -21.09
C LYS A 211 3.50 -14.93 -20.29
N SER A 212 2.81 -15.04 -19.16
CA SER A 212 2.98 -16.15 -18.24
C SER A 212 2.25 -17.41 -18.71
N ILE A 213 2.99 -18.51 -18.77
CA ILE A 213 2.52 -19.83 -19.19
C ILE A 213 2.69 -20.89 -18.08
N THR A 214 3.52 -20.58 -17.09
CA THR A 214 3.78 -21.46 -15.95
C THR A 214 2.57 -21.48 -15.02
N LYS A 215 2.21 -22.66 -14.51
CA LYS A 215 1.03 -22.83 -13.64
C LYS A 215 1.23 -22.10 -12.32
N SER A 216 0.14 -21.50 -11.82
CA SER A 216 0.08 -20.95 -10.47
C SER A 216 0.45 -22.02 -9.43
N LYS A 217 1.24 -21.62 -8.41
CA LYS A 217 1.81 -22.45 -7.32
C LYS A 217 3.03 -23.31 -7.69
N THR A 218 3.87 -22.86 -8.61
CA THR A 218 5.28 -23.29 -8.69
C THR A 218 6.12 -22.43 -7.75
N TYR A 219 7.06 -23.03 -7.01
CA TYR A 219 7.93 -22.34 -6.04
C TYR A 219 9.43 -22.41 -6.43
N ASP A 220 9.73 -23.18 -7.48
CA ASP A 220 11.07 -23.34 -8.05
C ASP A 220 11.24 -22.34 -9.20
N TYR A 221 12.31 -21.55 -9.17
CA TYR A 221 12.63 -20.60 -10.24
C TYR A 221 12.92 -21.32 -11.57
N SER A 222 13.55 -22.49 -11.47
CA SER A 222 13.89 -23.37 -12.61
C SER A 222 12.68 -23.95 -13.35
N ASP A 223 11.46 -23.83 -12.82
CA ASP A 223 10.22 -24.20 -13.52
C ASP A 223 9.71 -23.09 -14.46
N TYR A 224 10.23 -21.86 -14.37
CA TYR A 224 9.81 -20.72 -15.18
C TYR A 224 10.60 -20.57 -16.48
N SER A 225 9.92 -20.06 -17.51
CA SER A 225 10.57 -19.69 -18.76
C SER A 225 11.31 -18.35 -18.67
N VAL A 226 12.33 -18.15 -19.51
CA VAL A 226 13.10 -16.88 -19.58
C VAL A 226 12.18 -15.66 -19.76
N ASP A 227 11.12 -15.82 -20.56
CA ASP A 227 10.17 -14.75 -20.86
C ASP A 227 9.35 -14.30 -19.65
N GLU A 228 9.29 -15.10 -18.56
CA GLU A 228 8.55 -14.79 -17.33
C GLU A 228 9.38 -14.05 -16.27
N TYR A 229 10.70 -14.20 -16.27
CA TYR A 229 11.60 -13.44 -15.38
C TYR A 229 12.39 -12.32 -16.09
N THR A 230 12.27 -12.22 -17.42
CA THR A 230 12.69 -11.02 -18.16
C THR A 230 11.54 -10.01 -18.24
N PRO A 231 11.83 -8.70 -18.40
CA PRO A 231 10.79 -7.69 -18.58
C PRO A 231 9.87 -7.98 -19.78
N ALA A 232 8.57 -8.09 -19.53
CA ALA A 232 7.56 -8.24 -20.55
C ALA A 232 7.32 -6.91 -21.31
N PHE A 233 7.39 -5.80 -20.58
CA PHE A 233 7.32 -4.39 -21.01
C PHE A 233 8.02 -3.49 -19.97
N ILE A 234 7.98 -2.17 -20.17
CA ILE A 234 8.65 -1.16 -19.32
C ILE A 234 7.64 -0.10 -18.88
N VAL A 235 7.73 0.34 -17.61
CA VAL A 235 7.04 1.52 -17.06
C VAL A 235 8.11 2.34 -16.34
N ASN A 236 8.23 3.64 -16.66
CA ASN A 236 9.19 4.57 -16.05
C ASN A 236 10.63 4.00 -15.94
N ASP A 237 11.12 3.50 -17.08
CA ASP A 237 12.44 2.83 -17.25
C ASP A 237 12.63 1.53 -16.45
N VAL A 238 11.66 1.10 -15.65
CA VAL A 238 11.66 -0.16 -14.90
C VAL A 238 10.98 -1.28 -15.70
N GLY A 239 11.63 -2.44 -15.75
CA GLY A 239 11.12 -3.61 -16.46
C GLY A 239 10.10 -4.38 -15.63
N ILE A 240 8.86 -4.49 -16.15
CA ILE A 240 7.76 -5.22 -15.50
C ILE A 240 7.84 -6.71 -15.85
N LYS A 241 7.98 -7.57 -14.85
CA LYS A 241 8.23 -9.02 -14.96
C LYS A 241 7.07 -9.82 -14.34
N ARG A 242 6.90 -11.10 -14.69
CA ARG A 242 5.95 -11.98 -13.98
C ARG A 242 6.46 -12.33 -12.59
N ILE A 243 7.75 -12.61 -12.49
CA ILE A 243 8.43 -12.92 -11.24
C ILE A 243 9.71 -12.11 -11.07
N GLN A 244 10.03 -11.81 -9.81
CA GLN A 244 11.31 -11.27 -9.38
C GLN A 244 12.01 -12.30 -8.50
N LEU A 245 13.30 -12.51 -8.72
CA LEU A 245 14.14 -13.27 -7.80
C LEU A 245 14.53 -12.38 -6.62
N LEU A 246 14.44 -12.93 -5.41
CA LEU A 246 14.99 -12.33 -4.21
C LEU A 246 16.19 -13.14 -3.72
N ALA A 247 17.18 -12.47 -3.12
CA ALA A 247 18.36 -13.09 -2.52
C ALA A 247 18.09 -13.72 -1.12
N LEU A 248 16.86 -14.15 -0.87
CA LEU A 248 16.45 -14.91 0.32
C LEU A 248 16.39 -16.42 0.00
N PRO A 249 16.79 -17.31 0.92
CA PRO A 249 16.60 -18.75 0.72
C PRO A 249 15.14 -19.16 0.50
N ASN A 250 14.92 -20.21 -0.29
CA ASN A 250 13.60 -20.80 -0.47
C ASN A 250 13.20 -21.58 0.78
N GLY A 251 12.03 -21.28 1.34
CA GLY A 251 11.54 -21.94 2.56
C GLY A 251 11.04 -23.35 2.29
N TRP A 252 10.71 -23.71 1.04
CA TRP A 252 10.09 -24.99 0.70
C TRP A 252 11.06 -26.17 0.84
N ALA A 253 10.67 -27.17 1.64
CA ALA A 253 11.52 -28.28 2.08
C ALA A 253 12.05 -29.19 0.95
N ASN A 254 11.45 -29.13 -0.24
CA ASN A 254 11.86 -29.89 -1.43
C ASN A 254 12.13 -28.99 -2.65
N ALA A 255 12.40 -27.69 -2.43
CA ALA A 255 12.75 -26.77 -3.51
C ALA A 255 14.01 -27.26 -4.26
N LYS A 256 14.00 -27.14 -5.59
CA LYS A 256 15.17 -27.31 -6.44
C LYS A 256 16.11 -26.11 -6.27
N ASP A 257 15.53 -24.92 -6.21
CA ASP A 257 16.22 -23.63 -6.16
C ASP A 257 16.24 -23.12 -4.70
N THR A 258 17.10 -23.70 -3.87
CA THR A 258 17.10 -23.45 -2.41
C THR A 258 17.71 -22.10 -1.99
N ALA A 259 18.56 -21.51 -2.83
CA ALA A 259 19.31 -20.28 -2.49
C ALA A 259 18.57 -18.98 -2.81
N VAL A 260 17.41 -19.05 -3.48
CA VAL A 260 16.62 -17.89 -3.92
C VAL A 260 15.13 -18.18 -3.73
N THR A 261 14.34 -17.16 -3.42
CA THR A 261 12.88 -17.23 -3.40
C THR A 261 12.31 -16.34 -4.50
N ILE A 262 11.10 -16.64 -4.92
CA ILE A 262 10.39 -15.93 -5.97
C ILE A 262 9.41 -14.95 -5.32
N MET A 263 9.41 -13.70 -5.76
CA MET A 263 8.30 -12.77 -5.57
C MET A 263 7.43 -12.79 -6.83
N PHE A 264 6.13 -13.02 -6.66
CA PHE A 264 5.13 -12.92 -7.72
C PHE A 264 4.71 -11.47 -7.87
N ASN A 265 4.88 -10.91 -9.06
CA ASN A 265 4.43 -9.54 -9.31
C ASN A 265 2.89 -9.49 -9.31
N MET A 266 2.35 -8.72 -8.37
CA MET A 266 0.93 -8.44 -8.17
C MET A 266 0.64 -6.93 -8.17
N SER A 267 1.58 -6.09 -8.62
CA SER A 267 1.42 -4.64 -8.66
C SER A 267 0.35 -4.19 -9.66
N PRO A 268 -0.20 -2.97 -9.56
CA PRO A 268 -1.13 -2.42 -10.56
C PRO A 268 -0.52 -2.37 -11.96
N PHE A 269 0.79 -2.13 -12.06
CA PHE A 269 1.55 -2.16 -13.31
C PHE A 269 1.48 -3.53 -14.01
N SER A 270 1.41 -4.61 -13.23
CA SER A 270 1.24 -5.99 -13.75
C SER A 270 -0.09 -6.20 -14.50
N TYR A 271 -1.10 -5.38 -14.21
CA TYR A 271 -2.40 -5.32 -14.91
C TYR A 271 -2.42 -4.27 -16.04
N GLY A 272 -1.32 -3.56 -16.26
CA GLY A 272 -1.15 -2.55 -17.31
C GLY A 272 -1.46 -1.12 -16.91
N CYS A 273 -1.52 -0.80 -15.61
CA CYS A 273 -1.47 0.58 -15.15
C CYS A 273 -0.06 1.20 -15.34
N THR A 274 -0.01 2.52 -15.25
CA THR A 274 1.16 3.38 -15.18
C THR A 274 1.04 4.31 -13.97
N ASP A 275 2.04 5.15 -13.70
CA ASP A 275 1.93 6.15 -12.62
C ASP A 275 0.95 7.29 -12.95
N GLU A 276 0.57 7.48 -14.22
CA GLU A 276 -0.48 8.43 -14.61
C GLU A 276 -1.89 7.91 -14.23
N ASP A 277 -2.05 6.59 -14.06
CA ASP A 277 -3.30 5.96 -13.60
C ASP A 277 -3.46 6.01 -12.07
N ARG A 278 -2.45 6.47 -11.31
CA ARG A 278 -2.53 6.60 -9.85
C ARG A 278 -3.31 7.86 -9.48
N ILE A 279 -4.33 7.72 -8.65
CA ILE A 279 -5.17 8.82 -8.18
C ILE A 279 -4.90 9.14 -6.71
N ASP A 280 -4.93 10.42 -6.36
CA ASP A 280 -4.93 10.85 -4.97
C ASP A 280 -6.37 10.92 -4.47
N ILE A 281 -6.71 10.04 -3.52
CA ILE A 281 -8.02 9.99 -2.84
C ILE A 281 -7.90 10.38 -1.36
N PHE A 282 -6.72 10.78 -0.89
CA PHE A 282 -6.41 10.99 0.52
C PHE A 282 -5.88 12.42 0.79
N ILE A 283 -6.42 13.37 0.04
CA ILE A 283 -6.13 14.79 0.20
C ILE A 283 -6.64 15.25 1.56
N LYS A 284 -5.73 15.57 2.49
CA LYS A 284 -6.05 16.33 3.71
C LYS A 284 -6.77 17.61 3.31
N GLU A 285 -7.87 17.94 4.00
CA GLU A 285 -8.49 19.26 3.90
C GLU A 285 -7.42 20.34 4.07
N THR A 286 -7.06 20.97 2.95
CA THR A 286 -6.15 22.11 2.98
C THR A 286 -7.01 23.29 3.39
N GLU A 287 -6.84 23.80 4.60
CA GLU A 287 -7.66 24.89 5.12
C GLU A 287 -7.63 26.09 4.17
N ASP A 288 -8.78 26.40 3.55
CA ASP A 288 -9.00 27.59 2.73
C ASP A 288 -8.95 28.86 3.60
N SER A 289 -7.73 29.31 3.92
CA SER A 289 -7.43 30.55 4.65
C SER A 289 -5.96 30.94 4.42
N GLU A 290 -5.58 32.16 4.02
CA GLU A 290 -6.32 33.33 3.54
C GLU A 290 -5.62 33.90 2.30
N SER A 291 -6.33 34.71 1.51
CA SER A 291 -5.72 35.54 0.47
C SER A 291 -5.55 36.98 0.94
N SER A 292 -4.40 37.59 0.62
CA SER A 292 -4.04 39.01 0.86
C SER A 292 -3.85 39.42 2.35
N GLU A 293 -2.99 40.37 2.74
CA GLU A 293 -2.30 41.44 2.00
C GLU A 293 -0.80 41.59 2.37
N THR A 294 -0.05 42.21 1.46
CA THR A 294 1.30 42.77 1.69
C THR A 294 1.27 43.92 2.71
N GLU A 295 2.30 44.09 3.55
CA GLU A 295 3.16 45.30 3.46
C GLU A 295 4.41 45.34 4.38
N GLN A 296 5.48 45.85 3.78
CA GLN A 296 6.58 46.67 4.33
C GLN A 296 7.55 46.13 5.40
N SER A 297 8.82 46.18 4.99
CA SER A 297 10.03 46.18 5.79
C SER A 297 10.06 47.21 6.91
N ASN A 298 10.77 46.91 8.00
CA ASN A 298 11.71 47.91 8.50
C ASN A 298 13.01 47.27 9.02
N SER A 299 14.12 47.89 8.65
CA SER A 299 15.46 47.53 9.12
C SER A 299 15.77 48.25 10.42
N GLU A 300 16.44 47.60 11.37
CA GLU A 300 17.51 48.27 12.14
C GLU A 300 18.45 47.26 12.78
N SER A 301 19.74 47.53 12.67
CA SER A 301 20.85 46.82 13.30
C SER A 301 21.17 47.45 14.66
N GLU A 302 21.65 46.67 15.65
CA GLU A 302 22.93 46.96 16.30
C GLU A 302 23.42 45.90 17.33
N ASN A 303 24.74 45.74 17.34
CA ASN A 303 25.65 45.45 18.46
C ASN A 303 25.48 44.20 19.35
N VAL A 304 26.38 43.25 19.08
CA VAL A 304 26.99 42.31 20.05
C VAL A 304 27.96 43.09 20.95
N PRO A 305 28.19 42.65 22.21
CA PRO A 305 29.53 42.18 22.53
C PRO A 305 29.54 40.83 23.25
N VAL A 306 30.55 40.02 22.90
CA VAL A 306 30.93 38.78 23.56
C VAL A 306 31.74 39.12 24.81
N GLU A 307 31.45 38.48 25.94
CA GLU A 307 32.46 38.30 27.01
C GLU A 307 32.95 36.85 27.01
N HIS A 308 34.26 36.70 26.86
CA HIS A 308 34.98 35.45 27.12
C HIS A 308 35.07 35.22 28.62
N LEU A 309 34.98 33.97 29.05
CA LEU A 309 35.76 33.49 30.20
C LEU A 309 36.05 32.01 30.06
N ASP A 310 37.29 31.70 29.71
CA ASP A 310 37.84 30.35 29.70
C ASP A 310 37.94 29.81 31.13
N THR A 311 37.75 28.50 31.31
CA THR A 311 38.71 27.70 32.10
C THR A 311 38.51 26.21 31.85
N GLU A 312 39.53 25.59 31.26
CA GLU A 312 39.78 24.14 31.36
C GLU A 312 40.12 23.77 32.82
N THR A 313 39.84 22.53 33.24
CA THR A 313 40.79 21.66 33.97
C THR A 313 40.26 20.22 33.96
N GLU A 314 41.18 19.26 33.84
CA GLU A 314 40.93 17.84 33.54
C GLU A 314 40.81 16.93 34.79
N MET A 315 40.50 15.66 34.50
CA MET A 315 41.21 14.44 34.98
C MET A 315 40.72 13.57 36.17
N GLN A 316 40.75 12.25 35.87
CA GLN A 316 41.11 11.07 36.68
C GLN A 316 40.14 10.43 37.70
N SER A 317 39.67 9.20 37.36
CA SER A 317 40.02 7.88 37.98
C SER A 317 39.03 6.80 37.48
N GLU A 318 39.36 5.59 36.98
CA GLU A 318 40.11 4.46 37.59
C GLU A 318 39.41 3.78 38.79
N THR A 319 39.31 2.43 38.95
CA THR A 319 39.65 1.23 38.12
C THR A 319 38.87 -0.01 38.69
N GLU A 320 39.03 -1.24 38.15
CA GLU A 320 38.56 -2.59 38.62
C GLU A 320 37.18 -3.07 38.08
N ILE A 321 37.01 -4.22 37.39
CA ILE A 321 37.44 -5.64 37.52
C ILE A 321 36.68 -6.44 38.61
N SER A 322 35.83 -7.38 38.18
CA SER A 322 35.61 -8.67 38.86
C SER A 322 35.07 -9.72 37.89
N SER A 323 35.47 -10.98 38.11
CA SER A 323 34.94 -12.17 37.43
C SER A 323 33.62 -12.65 38.06
N ASP A 324 32.85 -13.47 37.34
CA ASP A 324 32.77 -14.91 37.65
C ASP A 324 31.96 -15.71 36.63
N VAL A 325 32.45 -16.92 36.35
CA VAL A 325 31.81 -18.00 35.58
C VAL A 325 31.85 -19.24 36.46
N PRO A 326 30.82 -20.09 36.45
CA PRO A 326 31.08 -21.53 36.54
C PRO A 326 30.47 -22.31 35.37
N VAL A 327 31.28 -23.23 34.86
CA VAL A 327 30.90 -24.27 33.90
C VAL A 327 30.76 -25.58 34.66
N GLU A 328 29.62 -26.24 34.53
CA GLU A 328 29.49 -27.69 34.66
C GLU A 328 28.40 -28.18 33.68
N HIS A 329 28.33 -29.43 33.22
CA HIS A 329 29.26 -30.42 32.64
C HIS A 329 28.42 -31.71 32.46
N PHE A 330 28.52 -32.42 31.33
CA PHE A 330 27.89 -33.73 31.05
C PHE A 330 26.35 -33.73 30.94
N GLU A 331 25.68 -34.63 30.20
CA GLU A 331 26.09 -35.96 29.70
C GLU A 331 25.99 -36.15 28.17
N GLU A 332 26.78 -37.11 27.71
CA GLU A 332 26.84 -37.66 26.36
C GLU A 332 26.02 -38.97 26.33
N THR A 333 25.07 -39.12 25.41
CA THR A 333 24.44 -40.44 25.15
C THR A 333 24.51 -40.80 23.68
N VAL A 334 25.52 -41.60 23.35
CA VAL A 334 25.58 -42.41 22.13
C VAL A 334 24.66 -43.61 22.30
N THR A 335 23.81 -43.89 21.30
CA THR A 335 23.24 -45.22 21.08
C THR A 335 23.37 -45.62 19.62
N GLU A 336 24.39 -46.42 19.33
CA GLU A 336 24.38 -47.27 18.13
C GLU A 336 23.29 -48.33 18.27
N GLY A 337 22.60 -48.64 17.17
CA GLY A 337 21.64 -49.73 17.07
C GLY A 337 21.69 -50.32 15.66
N VAL A 338 22.33 -51.48 15.54
CA VAL A 338 22.52 -52.22 14.27
C VAL A 338 21.52 -53.39 14.20
N THR A 339 21.25 -53.88 12.99
CA THR A 339 20.32 -54.97 12.59
C THR A 339 18.83 -54.59 12.57
N GLU A 340 18.03 -55.02 11.59
CA GLU A 340 18.26 -56.06 10.54
C GLU A 340 17.70 -55.61 9.17
#